data_AF-A0A1C5QB82-F1
#
_entry.id   AF-A0A1C5QB82-F1
#
_cell.length_a   1.000
_cell.length_b   1.000
_cell.length_c   1.000
_cell.angle_alpha   90.00
_cell.angle_beta   90.00
_cell.angle_gamma   90.00
#
_symmetry.space_group_name_H-M   'P 1'
#
loop_
_entity.id
_entity.type
_entity.pdbx_description
1 polymer ?
#
loop_
_entity_poly.entity_id
_entity_poly.type
_entity_poly.pdbx_seq_one_letter_code
_entity_poly.pdbx_strand_id
1 'polypeptide(L)'
;MEREAICPVCGKPFIADRISQKYCSAVCRRYAYRHRHEDEMPPSQRAAGKTLRTFRCLRCGKLVVVKHRADKRRKFCSPHCERLYWKHSKNVKSQTVQNTFHCRNCGVLVDIRDAKDKRTAFCCADCRKRWFSLHRRHRNQT
;
A
#
# COMPACT_ATOMS: atom_id res chain seq x y z
N MET A 1 -31.15 -29.00 -5.40
CA MET A 1 -32.25 -28.38 -6.15
C MET A 1 -31.63 -27.70 -7.34
N GLU A 2 -31.83 -28.26 -8.52
CA GLU A 2 -31.34 -27.68 -9.77
C GLU A 2 -32.27 -26.52 -10.15
N ARG A 3 -31.68 -25.36 -10.46
CA ARG A 3 -32.44 -24.17 -10.88
C ARG A 3 -31.81 -23.54 -12.11
N GLU A 4 -32.63 -23.12 -13.05
CA GLU A 4 -32.17 -22.31 -14.18
C GLU A 4 -31.79 -20.91 -13.70
N ALA A 5 -30.66 -20.41 -14.17
CA ALA A 5 -30.17 -19.09 -13.84
C ALA A 5 -29.42 -18.48 -15.03
N ILE A 6 -29.39 -17.15 -15.11
CA ILE A 6 -28.62 -16.41 -16.11
C ILE A 6 -27.33 -15.92 -15.47
N CYS A 7 -26.18 -16.16 -16.12
CA CYS A 7 -24.91 -15.69 -15.60
C CYS A 7 -24.78 -14.17 -15.77
N PRO A 8 -24.56 -13.40 -14.69
CA PRO A 8 -24.46 -11.94 -14.76
C PRO A 8 -23.19 -11.43 -15.47
N VAL A 9 -22.27 -12.33 -15.84
CA VAL A 9 -21.00 -11.98 -16.51
C VAL A 9 -21.08 -12.19 -18.02
N CYS A 10 -21.65 -13.30 -18.47
CA CYS A 10 -21.67 -13.66 -19.89
C CYS A 10 -23.08 -13.73 -20.48
N GLY A 11 -24.13 -13.54 -19.68
CA GLY A 11 -25.53 -13.58 -20.11
C GLY A 11 -26.05 -14.96 -20.49
N LYS A 12 -25.23 -16.02 -20.40
CA LYS A 12 -25.65 -17.38 -20.79
C LYS A 12 -26.52 -18.04 -19.72
N PRO A 13 -27.58 -18.77 -20.10
CA PRO A 13 -28.33 -19.62 -19.19
C PRO A 13 -27.45 -20.78 -18.69
N PHE A 14 -27.65 -21.19 -17.44
CA PHE A 14 -26.99 -22.35 -16.85
C PHE A 14 -27.86 -22.97 -15.75
N ILE A 15 -27.62 -24.24 -15.45
CA ILE A 15 -28.24 -24.94 -14.33
C ILE A 15 -27.34 -24.79 -13.10
N ALA A 16 -27.88 -24.18 -12.04
CA ALA A 16 -27.19 -24.02 -10.77
C ALA A 16 -27.36 -25.26 -9.90
N ASP A 17 -26.24 -25.82 -9.43
CA ASP A 17 -26.18 -26.99 -8.54
C ASP A 17 -26.58 -26.65 -7.09
N ARG A 18 -26.35 -25.39 -6.71
CA ARG A 18 -26.53 -24.85 -5.35
C ARG A 18 -27.30 -23.54 -5.41
N ILE A 19 -28.06 -23.27 -4.36
CA ILE A 19 -28.80 -22.00 -4.21
C ILE A 19 -27.86 -20.79 -4.33
N SER A 20 -26.65 -20.87 -3.78
CA SER A 20 -25.64 -19.80 -3.81
C SER A 20 -24.87 -19.67 -5.14
N GLN A 21 -25.04 -20.58 -6.11
CA GLN A 21 -24.32 -20.51 -7.38
C GLN A 21 -24.86 -19.35 -8.25
N LYS A 22 -24.11 -18.26 -8.31
CA LYS A 22 -24.45 -17.06 -9.11
C LYS A 22 -23.88 -17.07 -10.53
N TYR A 23 -22.87 -17.88 -10.80
CA TYR A 23 -22.12 -17.85 -12.07
C TYR A 23 -22.12 -19.22 -12.75
N CYS A 24 -22.18 -19.23 -14.08
CA CYS A 24 -22.14 -20.47 -14.87
C CYS A 24 -20.79 -21.19 -14.79
N SER A 25 -19.71 -20.50 -14.39
CA SER A 25 -18.37 -21.08 -14.33
C SER A 25 -17.45 -20.37 -13.34
N ALA A 26 -16.37 -21.05 -12.95
CA ALA A 26 -15.28 -20.46 -12.17
C ALA A 26 -14.58 -19.31 -12.90
N VAL A 27 -14.62 -19.28 -14.24
CA VAL A 27 -14.09 -18.18 -15.05
C VAL A 27 -14.95 -16.93 -14.85
N CYS A 28 -16.27 -17.04 -15.01
CA CYS A 28 -17.19 -15.93 -14.78
C CYS A 28 -17.15 -15.44 -13.33
N ARG A 29 -17.08 -16.35 -12.35
CA ARG A 29 -16.91 -15.97 -10.93
C ARG A 29 -15.65 -15.13 -10.70
N ARG A 30 -14.51 -15.56 -11.25
CA ARG A 30 -13.23 -14.83 -11.14
C ARG A 30 -13.26 -13.49 -11.86
N TYR A 31 -13.94 -13.41 -13.01
CA TYR A 31 -14.15 -12.16 -13.73
C TYR A 31 -14.94 -11.18 -12.87
N ALA A 32 -16.10 -11.58 -12.35
CA ALA A 32 -16.93 -10.72 -11.51
C ALA A 32 -16.17 -10.19 -10.28
N TYR A 33 -15.39 -11.03 -9.59
CA TYR A 33 -14.60 -10.57 -8.44
C TYR A 33 -13.46 -9.60 -8.81
N ARG A 34 -12.93 -9.69 -10.03
CA ARG A 34 -11.91 -8.76 -10.52
C ARG A 34 -12.50 -7.40 -10.89
N HIS A 35 -13.72 -7.38 -11.40
CA HIS A 35 -14.38 -6.19 -11.96
C HIS A 35 -15.46 -5.58 -11.04
N ARG A 36 -15.73 -6.18 -9.87
CA ARG A 36 -16.71 -5.67 -8.89
C ARG A 36 -16.54 -4.19 -8.52
N HIS A 37 -15.31 -3.69 -8.55
CA HIS A 37 -14.99 -2.30 -8.22
C HIS A 37 -15.31 -1.30 -9.34
N GLU A 38 -15.49 -1.75 -10.59
CA GLU A 38 -15.78 -0.89 -11.75
C GLU A 38 -17.28 -0.66 -11.91
N ASP A 39 -18.12 -1.66 -11.58
CA ASP A 39 -19.58 -1.59 -11.74
C ASP A 39 -20.29 -0.96 -10.52
N GLU A 40 -19.71 -1.00 -9.31
CA GLU A 40 -20.29 -0.40 -8.09
C GLU A 40 -19.97 1.12 -7.95
N MET A 41 -19.28 1.74 -8.90
CA MET A 41 -18.85 3.14 -8.78
C MET A 41 -19.87 4.10 -9.42
N PRO A 42 -20.51 5.01 -8.64
CA PRO A 42 -21.52 5.91 -9.16
C PRO A 42 -20.94 6.86 -10.23
N PRO A 43 -21.72 7.25 -11.25
CA PRO A 43 -21.25 8.11 -12.34
C PRO A 43 -20.63 9.43 -11.88
N SER A 44 -21.02 9.94 -10.70
CA SER A 44 -20.49 11.16 -10.09
C SER A 44 -19.01 11.09 -9.70
N GLN A 45 -18.42 9.90 -9.55
CA GLN A 45 -16.99 9.71 -9.26
C GLN A 45 -16.13 9.53 -10.52
N ARG A 46 -16.73 9.63 -11.72
CA ARG A 46 -16.00 9.61 -13.00
C ARG A 46 -15.31 10.94 -13.33
N ALA A 47 -15.53 11.98 -12.51
CA ALA A 47 -14.91 13.29 -12.68
C ALA A 47 -13.41 13.24 -12.31
N ALA A 48 -12.56 13.40 -13.34
CA ALA A 48 -11.15 13.82 -13.29
C ALA A 48 -10.38 13.37 -12.02
N GLY A 49 -10.13 12.07 -11.91
CA GLY A 49 -9.43 11.47 -10.76
C GLY A 49 -8.06 12.12 -10.49
N LYS A 50 -8.01 12.97 -9.48
CA LYS A 50 -6.78 13.60 -8.97
C LYS A 50 -5.80 12.48 -8.62
N THR A 51 -4.65 12.44 -9.31
CA THR A 51 -3.58 11.48 -9.00
C THR A 51 -3.11 11.73 -7.58
N LEU A 52 -3.38 10.79 -6.67
CA LEU A 52 -3.05 10.92 -5.26
C LEU A 52 -1.55 10.73 -5.02
N ARG A 53 -0.93 9.79 -5.74
CA ARG A 53 0.52 9.57 -5.73
C ARG A 53 0.96 8.72 -6.91
N THR A 54 2.26 8.74 -7.20
CA THR A 54 2.90 7.86 -8.18
C THR A 54 4.11 7.16 -7.56
N PHE A 55 4.40 5.93 -7.98
CA PHE A 55 5.64 5.24 -7.62
C PHE A 55 6.08 4.27 -8.73
N ARG A 56 7.37 3.94 -8.79
CA ARG A 56 7.90 2.90 -9.69
C ARG A 56 7.88 1.55 -8.99
N CYS A 57 7.36 0.53 -9.66
CA CYS A 57 7.39 -0.84 -9.15
C CYS A 57 8.84 -1.29 -8.92
N LEU A 58 9.18 -1.70 -7.70
CA LEU A 58 10.54 -2.13 -7.36
C LEU A 58 11.01 -3.37 -8.17
N ARG A 59 10.07 -4.15 -8.73
CA ARG A 59 10.38 -5.35 -9.52
C ARG A 59 10.57 -5.05 -11.01
N CYS A 60 9.65 -4.32 -11.62
CA CYS A 60 9.59 -4.16 -13.09
C CYS A 60 9.74 -2.72 -13.56
N GLY A 61 9.97 -1.76 -12.67
CA GLY A 61 10.13 -0.34 -13.01
C GLY A 61 8.86 0.37 -13.49
N LYS A 62 7.76 -0.35 -13.75
CA LYS A 62 6.49 0.20 -14.23
C LYS A 62 6.01 1.33 -13.32
N LEU A 63 5.67 2.47 -13.92
CA LEU A 63 5.07 3.60 -13.24
C LEU A 63 3.64 3.23 -12.83
N VAL A 64 3.36 3.32 -11.53
CA VAL A 64 2.04 3.08 -10.94
C VAL A 64 1.46 4.41 -10.54
N VAL A 65 0.28 4.72 -11.09
CA VAL A 65 -0.50 5.92 -10.76
C VAL A 65 -1.63 5.52 -9.82
N VAL A 66 -1.64 6.08 -8.62
CA VAL A 66 -2.69 5.81 -7.62
C VAL A 66 -3.70 6.94 -7.68
N LYS A 67 -4.90 6.62 -8.16
CA LYS A 67 -6.01 7.58 -8.31
C LYS A 67 -7.00 7.57 -7.14
N HIS A 68 -7.05 6.48 -6.37
CA HIS A 68 -8.04 6.28 -5.31
C HIS A 68 -7.38 5.92 -3.98
N ARG A 69 -7.96 6.39 -2.86
CA ARG A 69 -7.43 6.12 -1.50
C ARG A 69 -7.52 4.64 -1.12
N ALA A 70 -8.46 3.90 -1.73
CA ALA A 70 -8.58 2.45 -1.57
C ALA A 70 -7.38 1.69 -2.17
N ASP A 71 -6.68 2.27 -3.14
CA ASP A 71 -5.46 1.67 -3.68
C ASP A 71 -4.29 1.88 -2.71
N LYS A 72 -4.02 0.82 -1.94
CA LYS A 72 -2.99 0.76 -0.91
C LYS A 72 -1.62 0.29 -1.44
N ARG A 73 -1.43 0.16 -2.76
CA ARG A 73 -0.15 -0.28 -3.33
C ARG A 73 0.93 0.75 -3.06
N ARG A 74 2.09 0.30 -2.55
CA ARG A 74 3.20 1.20 -2.17
C ARG A 74 4.52 0.91 -2.90
N LYS A 75 4.80 -0.36 -3.19
CA LYS A 75 6.11 -0.82 -3.70
C LYS A 75 6.02 -1.57 -5.02
N PHE A 76 4.90 -2.26 -5.25
CA PHE A 76 4.73 -3.15 -6.41
C PHE A 76 3.46 -2.80 -7.17
N CYS A 77 3.50 -2.97 -8.49
CA CYS A 77 2.33 -2.75 -9.35
C CYS A 77 1.25 -3.83 -9.16
N SER A 78 1.62 -5.01 -8.66
CA SER A 78 0.73 -6.16 -8.46
C SER A 78 1.25 -7.12 -7.39
N PRO A 79 0.38 -7.96 -6.78
CA PRO A 79 0.79 -9.06 -5.91
C PRO A 79 1.74 -10.07 -6.58
N HIS A 80 1.64 -10.21 -7.91
CA HIS A 80 2.56 -11.06 -8.67
C HIS A 80 3.99 -10.51 -8.69
N CYS A 81 4.14 -9.20 -8.93
CA CYS A 81 5.44 -8.53 -8.86
C CYS A 81 6.03 -8.57 -7.45
N GLU A 82 5.19 -8.39 -6.43
CA GLU A 82 5.59 -8.53 -5.03
C GLU A 82 6.16 -9.92 -4.73
N ARG A 83 5.42 -10.98 -5.07
CA ARG A 83 5.88 -12.36 -4.84
C ARG A 83 7.19 -12.68 -5.56
N LEU A 84 7.33 -12.26 -6.82
CA LEU A 84 8.56 -12.49 -7.59
C LEU A 84 9.75 -11.73 -7.03
N TYR A 85 9.53 -10.50 -6.56
CA TYR A 85 10.58 -9.70 -5.92
C TYR A 85 11.07 -10.38 -4.64
N TRP A 86 10.16 -10.85 -3.78
CA TRP A 86 10.54 -11.52 -2.54
C TRP A 86 11.10 -12.93 -2.75
N LYS A 87 10.64 -13.66 -3.77
CA LYS A 87 11.14 -15.02 -4.11
C LYS A 87 12.65 -15.02 -4.41
N HIS A 88 13.18 -13.94 -4.98
CA HIS A 88 14.61 -13.75 -5.27
C HIS A 88 15.25 -12.66 -4.41
N SER A 89 14.76 -12.42 -3.19
CA SER A 89 15.23 -11.33 -2.31
C SER A 89 16.72 -11.38 -2.00
N LYS A 90 17.35 -12.57 -2.07
CA LYS A 90 18.81 -12.76 -1.92
C LYS A 90 19.63 -11.99 -2.96
N ASN A 91 19.05 -11.65 -4.10
CA ASN A 91 19.71 -10.91 -5.19
C ASN A 91 19.38 -9.41 -5.17
N VAL A 92 18.57 -8.95 -4.22
CA VAL A 92 18.22 -7.54 -4.08
C VAL A 92 19.23 -6.91 -3.12
N LYS A 93 20.10 -6.04 -3.64
CA LYS A 93 21.02 -5.24 -2.81
C LYS A 93 20.18 -4.34 -1.90
N SER A 94 20.39 -4.44 -0.58
CA SER A 94 19.78 -3.50 0.37
C SER A 94 20.20 -2.09 -0.01
N GLN A 95 19.24 -1.23 -0.30
CA GLN A 95 19.52 0.15 -0.66
C GLN A 95 20.23 0.83 0.52
N THR A 96 21.35 1.48 0.26
CA THR A 96 22.09 2.28 1.25
C THR A 96 21.18 3.38 1.77
N VAL A 97 20.87 3.35 3.06
CA VAL A 97 20.10 4.41 3.72
C VAL A 97 21.09 5.53 3.99
N GLN A 98 21.06 6.58 3.16
CA GLN A 98 21.67 7.86 3.46
C GLN A 98 20.55 8.81 3.85
N ASN A 99 20.50 9.20 5.12
CA ASN A 99 19.54 10.18 5.59
C ASN A 99 20.19 11.11 6.60
N THR A 100 19.82 12.38 6.57
CA THR A 100 20.37 13.39 7.47
C THR A 100 19.27 14.05 8.27
N PHE A 101 19.50 14.35 9.54
CA PHE A 101 18.56 15.11 10.36
C PHE A 101 19.28 16.03 11.35
N HIS A 102 18.64 17.12 11.75
CA HIS A 102 19.13 18.01 12.81
C HIS A 102 18.65 17.52 14.17
N CYS A 103 19.56 17.44 15.14
CA CYS A 103 19.20 17.06 16.50
C CYS A 103 18.24 18.10 17.12
N ARG A 104 17.09 17.65 17.62
CA ARG A 104 16.10 18.53 18.27
C ARG A 104 16.58 19.22 19.55
N ASN A 105 17.71 18.80 20.13
CA ASN A 105 18.25 19.37 21.36
C ASN A 105 19.42 20.34 21.09
N CYS A 106 20.43 19.92 20.32
CA CYS A 106 21.64 20.71 20.11
C CYS A 106 21.79 21.25 18.67
N GLY A 107 20.86 20.92 17.76
CA GLY A 107 20.90 21.39 16.38
C GLY A 107 21.94 20.72 15.48
N VAL A 108 22.86 19.90 16.02
CA VAL A 108 23.91 19.25 15.20
C VAL A 108 23.30 18.42 14.06
N LEU A 109 23.89 18.53 12.88
CA LEU A 109 23.54 17.71 11.74
C LEU A 109 24.06 16.28 11.95
N VAL A 110 23.16 15.31 11.90
CA VAL A 110 23.46 13.88 12.05
C VAL A 110 23.34 13.23 10.68
N ASP A 111 24.40 12.55 10.25
CA ASP A 111 24.45 11.76 9.02
C ASP A 111 24.29 10.26 9.36
N ILE A 112 23.23 9.65 8.84
CA ILE A 112 22.93 8.23 8.98
C ILE A 112 23.43 7.51 7.74
N ARG A 113 24.53 6.78 7.91
CA ARG A 113 25.17 5.95 6.86
C ARG A 113 24.97 4.46 7.08
N ASP A 114 24.76 4.03 8.33
CA ASP A 114 24.51 2.64 8.68
C ASP A 114 23.00 2.37 8.69
N ALA A 115 22.56 1.35 7.96
CA ALA A 115 21.18 0.90 7.95
C ALA A 115 20.67 0.41 9.33
N LYS A 116 21.59 0.09 10.26
CA LYS A 116 21.26 -0.28 11.64
C LYS A 116 21.10 0.91 12.57
N ASP A 117 21.52 2.11 12.16
CA ASP A 117 21.35 3.31 12.97
C ASP A 117 19.88 3.74 12.98
N LYS A 118 19.26 3.66 14.16
CA LYS A 118 17.84 3.94 14.38
C LYS A 118 17.57 5.36 14.91
N ARG A 119 18.59 6.23 14.94
CA ARG A 119 18.42 7.62 15.39
C ARG A 119 17.59 8.39 14.36
N THR A 120 16.57 9.11 14.85
CA THR A 120 15.63 9.85 13.99
C THR A 120 15.42 11.31 14.39
N ALA A 121 15.86 11.70 15.59
CA ALA A 121 15.56 13.02 16.16
C ALA A 121 16.66 13.59 17.07
N PHE A 122 17.52 12.74 17.63
CA PHE A 122 18.57 13.15 18.56
C PHE A 122 19.90 12.53 18.15
N CYS A 123 20.99 13.29 18.26
CA CYS A 123 22.33 12.80 17.96
C CYS A 123 22.80 11.74 18.96
N CYS A 124 22.33 11.79 20.20
CA CYS A 124 22.69 10.84 21.25
C CYS A 124 21.60 10.69 22.32
N ALA A 125 21.78 9.71 23.21
CA ALA A 125 20.87 9.46 24.33
C ALA A 125 20.79 10.65 25.30
N ASP A 126 21.87 11.39 25.51
CA ASP A 126 21.88 12.53 26.43
C ASP A 126 21.09 13.71 25.90
N CYS A 127 21.22 14.02 24.60
CA CYS A 127 20.39 15.03 23.94
C CYS A 127 18.90 14.67 24.02
N ARG A 128 18.55 13.39 23.89
CA ARG A 128 17.18 12.91 24.10
C ARG A 128 16.72 13.17 25.54
N LYS A 129 17.50 12.77 26.55
CA LYS A 129 17.17 12.97 27.97
C LYS A 129 16.98 14.45 28.31
N ARG A 130 17.94 15.31 27.91
CA ARG A 130 17.90 16.77 28.15
C ARG A 130 16.65 17.41 27.55
N TRP A 131 16.36 17.11 26.30
CA TRP A 131 15.18 17.65 25.62
C TRP A 131 13.89 17.29 26.37
N PHE A 132 13.71 16.02 26.77
CA PHE A 132 12.54 15.61 27.54
C PHE A 132 12.51 16.19 28.96
N SER A 133 13.64 16.45 29.61
CA SER A 133 13.65 17.11 30.93
C SER A 133 13.23 18.57 30.85
N LEU A 134 13.60 19.29 29.79
CA LEU A 134 13.19 20.68 29.56
C LEU A 134 11.70 20.77 29.15
N HIS A 135 11.25 19.90 28.24
CA HIS A 135 9.89 19.97 27.68
C HIS A 135 8.83 19.23 28.50
N ARG A 136 9.19 18.51 29.57
CA ARG A 136 8.21 17.89 30.49
C ARG A 136 7.51 18.90 31.42
N ARG A 137 8.03 20.12 31.58
CA ARG A 137 7.47 21.13 32.50
C ARG A 137 6.22 21.86 31.97
N HIS A 138 5.75 21.57 30.76
CA HIS A 138 4.62 22.27 30.11
C HIS A 138 3.28 21.50 30.06
N ARG A 139 3.06 20.51 30.94
CA ARG A 139 1.78 19.75 30.95
C ARG A 139 0.94 19.87 32.24
N ASN A 140 1.31 20.75 33.18
CA ASN A 140 0.56 20.98 34.43
C ASN A 140 0.27 22.48 34.67
N GLN A 141 -0.19 23.22 33.66
CA GLN A 141 -0.79 24.55 33.84
C GLN A 141 -1.74 24.83 32.67
N THR A 142 -2.98 24.38 32.83
CA THR A 142 -4.29 24.99 32.47
C THR A 142 -5.34 23.91 32.64
#